data_AF-W1XJ40-F1
#
_entry.id   AF-W1XJ40-F1
#
_cell.length_a   1.000
_cell.length_b   1.000
_cell.length_c   1.000
_cell.angle_alpha   90.00
_cell.angle_beta   90.00
_cell.angle_gamma   90.00
#
_symmetry.space_group_name_H-M   'P 1'
#
loop_
_entity.id
_entity.type
_entity.pdbx_description
1 polymer ?
#
loop_
_entity_poly.entity_id
_entity_poly.type
_entity_poly.pdbx_seq_one_letter_code
_entity_poly.pdbx_strand_id
1 'polypeptide(L)'
;HATSQGIQGVAIGNGAAHYRDNGVALGNNAKTRAMDGIAIGNNAESGIQNDPQYKVNNSVAVGNSARAHGGSGVALGNDTYA
;
A
#
# COMPACT_ATOMS: atom_id res chain seq x y z
N HIS A 1 10.02 11.14 -7.10
CA HIS A 1 10.94 10.15 -6.47
C HIS A 1 10.13 9.07 -5.80
N ALA A 2 10.67 7.83 -5.73
CA ALA A 2 10.08 6.75 -4.95
C ALA A 2 10.75 6.68 -3.57
N THR A 3 10.00 6.28 -2.55
CA THR A 3 10.45 6.24 -1.16
C THR A 3 10.35 4.82 -0.60
N SER A 4 11.40 4.38 0.09
CA SER A 4 11.48 3.08 0.73
C SER A 4 11.92 3.31 2.18
N GLN A 5 11.04 3.08 3.15
CA GLN A 5 11.37 3.28 4.58
C GLN A 5 11.50 1.98 5.36
N GLY A 6 10.77 0.93 4.97
CA GLY A 6 10.92 -0.42 5.55
C GLY A 6 12.05 -1.21 4.90
N ILE A 7 12.33 -2.40 5.43
CA ILE A 7 13.29 -3.33 4.81
C ILE A 7 12.60 -4.22 3.77
N GLN A 8 13.36 -4.64 2.75
CA GLN A 8 12.96 -5.65 1.74
C GLN A 8 11.68 -5.31 0.94
N GLY A 9 11.31 -4.03 0.87
CA GLY A 9 10.15 -3.58 0.09
C GLY A 9 10.50 -3.13 -1.33
N VAL A 10 9.46 -2.84 -2.10
CA VAL A 10 9.55 -2.36 -3.49
C VAL A 10 8.77 -1.05 -3.59
N ALA A 11 9.41 0.02 -4.07
CA ALA A 11 8.74 1.28 -4.42
C ALA A 11 9.11 1.68 -5.85
N ILE A 12 8.14 1.63 -6.76
CA ILE A 12 8.35 1.93 -8.18
C ILE A 12 7.26 2.90 -8.65
N GLY A 13 7.68 4.09 -9.10
CA GLY A 13 6.78 5.14 -9.61
C GLY A 13 7.09 6.51 -9.02
N ASN A 14 6.53 7.57 -9.61
CA ASN A 14 6.64 8.90 -9.03
C ASN A 14 5.79 8.96 -7.76
N GLY A 15 6.36 9.31 -6.61
CA GLY A 15 5.62 9.40 -5.34
C GLY A 15 5.24 8.05 -4.73
N ALA A 16 5.65 6.93 -5.35
CA ALA A 16 5.43 5.60 -4.80
C ALA A 16 6.19 5.46 -3.46
N ALA A 17 5.54 4.90 -2.44
CA ALA A 17 6.16 4.75 -1.13
C ALA A 17 5.69 3.49 -0.39
N HIS A 18 6.63 2.75 0.19
CA HIS A 18 6.29 1.81 1.28
C HIS A 18 6.91 2.28 2.60
N TYR A 19 6.14 2.16 3.67
CA TYR A 19 6.45 2.71 4.99
C TYR A 19 6.78 1.65 6.03
N ARG A 20 6.52 0.37 5.71
CA ARG A 20 6.80 -0.80 6.56
C ARG A 20 7.52 -1.88 5.76
N ASP A 21 7.97 -2.89 6.48
CA ASP A 21 8.73 -4.02 5.96
C ASP A 21 7.91 -4.85 4.96
N ASN A 22 8.61 -5.40 3.97
CA ASN A 22 8.06 -6.25 2.91
C ASN A 22 6.93 -5.61 2.07
N GLY A 23 6.77 -4.28 2.16
CA GLY A 23 5.71 -3.56 1.45
C GLY A 23 6.03 -3.38 -0.04
N VAL A 24 5.01 -3.56 -0.90
CA VAL A 24 5.12 -3.35 -2.35
C VAL A 24 4.25 -2.17 -2.77
N ALA A 25 4.83 -1.08 -3.24
CA ALA A 25 4.16 0.09 -3.80
C ALA A 25 4.56 0.28 -5.28
N LEU A 26 3.65 0.03 -6.20
CA LEU A 26 3.89 0.10 -7.66
C LEU A 26 2.84 0.99 -8.34
N GLY A 27 3.24 2.18 -8.80
CA GLY A 27 2.36 3.13 -9.48
C GLY A 27 2.64 4.59 -9.09
N ASN A 28 2.03 5.55 -9.79
CA ASN A 28 2.13 6.96 -9.42
C ASN A 28 1.39 7.19 -8.10
N ASN A 29 2.08 7.71 -7.08
CA ASN A 29 1.56 7.90 -5.72
C ASN A 29 0.98 6.64 -5.05
N ALA A 30 1.40 5.44 -5.46
CA ALA A 30 1.03 4.20 -4.77
C ALA A 30 1.65 4.19 -3.35
N LYS A 31 0.87 3.81 -2.33
CA LYS A 31 1.31 3.85 -0.93
C LYS A 31 1.03 2.54 -0.22
N THR A 32 2.08 1.94 0.31
CA THR A 32 1.98 0.74 1.14
C THR A 32 2.38 1.06 2.57
N ARG A 33 1.36 1.28 3.40
CA ARG A 33 1.48 1.57 4.82
C ARG A 33 1.38 0.32 5.68
N ALA A 34 0.78 -0.76 5.18
CA ALA A 34 0.72 -2.05 5.85
C ALA A 34 2.08 -2.77 5.81
N MET A 35 2.40 -3.52 6.87
CA MET A 35 3.46 -4.53 6.84
C MET A 35 3.00 -5.68 5.93
N ASP A 36 3.89 -6.21 5.10
CA ASP A 36 3.56 -7.21 4.06
C ASP A 36 2.42 -6.76 3.12
N GLY A 37 2.21 -5.45 3.02
CA GLY A 37 1.14 -4.87 2.21
C GLY A 37 1.49 -4.80 0.73
N ILE A 38 0.46 -4.73 -0.11
CA ILE A 38 0.61 -4.57 -1.56
C ILE A 38 -0.30 -3.45 -2.05
N ALA A 39 0.27 -2.41 -2.65
CA ALA A 39 -0.44 -1.34 -3.33
C ALA A 39 0.05 -1.24 -4.79
N ILE A 40 -0.79 -1.65 -5.75
CA ILE A 40 -0.47 -1.64 -7.18
C ILE A 40 -1.52 -0.83 -7.93
N GLY A 41 -1.11 0.29 -8.52
CA GLY A 41 -1.96 1.20 -9.27
C GLY A 41 -1.71 2.67 -8.89
N ASN A 42 -2.17 3.58 -9.74
CA ASN A 42 -2.07 5.01 -9.44
C ASN A 42 -2.92 5.34 -8.22
N ASN A 43 -2.34 5.98 -7.21
CA ASN A 43 -2.98 6.30 -5.92
C ASN A 43 -3.52 5.09 -5.14
N ALA A 44 -3.09 3.86 -5.45
CA ALA A 44 -3.47 2.69 -4.66
C ALA A 44 -2.92 2.81 -3.24
N GLU A 45 -3.68 2.39 -2.23
CA GLU A 45 -3.28 2.46 -0.83
C GLU A 45 -3.58 1.15 -0.10
N SER A 46 -2.53 0.51 0.40
CA SER A 46 -2.61 -0.64 1.31
C SER A 46 -2.21 -0.19 2.71
N GLY A 47 -3.07 -0.43 3.69
CA GLY A 47 -2.88 0.05 5.05
C GLY A 47 -3.52 1.41 5.27
N ILE A 48 -3.48 1.90 6.51
CA ILE A 48 -3.93 3.25 6.85
C ILE A 48 -2.77 4.08 7.39
N GLN A 49 -2.83 5.39 7.18
CA GLN A 49 -1.92 6.31 7.84
C GLN A 49 -2.18 6.30 9.35
N ASN A 50 -1.09 6.35 10.13
CA ASN A 50 -1.15 6.35 11.59
C ASN A 50 -1.92 5.13 12.14
N ASP A 51 -1.44 3.92 11.82
CA ASP A 51 -1.89 2.67 12.44
C ASP A 51 -0.97 2.30 13.63
N PRO A 52 -1.15 2.90 14.82
CA PRO A 52 -0.22 2.74 15.94
C PRO A 52 -0.22 1.31 16.53
N GLN A 53 -1.28 0.55 16.28
CA GLN A 53 -1.42 -0.81 16.80
C GLN A 53 -1.08 -1.87 15.76
N TYR A 54 -0.58 -1.48 14.59
CA TYR A 54 -0.22 -2.40 13.49
C TYR A 54 -1.37 -3.38 13.15
N LYS A 55 -2.62 -2.89 13.18
CA LYS A 55 -3.79 -3.73 12.93
C LYS A 55 -4.01 -4.00 11.45
N VAL A 56 -3.50 -3.12 10.60
CA VAL A 56 -3.69 -3.19 9.16
C VAL A 56 -2.41 -3.69 8.53
N ASN A 57 -2.17 -4.98 8.68
CA ASN A 57 -1.10 -5.70 8.00
C ASN A 57 -1.70 -6.57 6.88
N ASN A 58 -0.84 -7.02 5.97
CA ASN A 58 -1.18 -7.99 4.91
C ASN A 58 -2.32 -7.54 3.97
N SER A 59 -2.64 -6.24 3.92
CA SER A 59 -3.72 -5.75 3.07
C SER A 59 -3.25 -5.55 1.62
N VAL A 60 -4.14 -5.80 0.67
CA VAL A 60 -3.82 -5.81 -0.77
C VAL A 60 -4.77 -4.89 -1.52
N ALA A 61 -4.24 -3.80 -2.08
CA ALA A 61 -4.95 -2.85 -2.92
C ALA A 61 -4.39 -2.91 -4.35
N VAL A 62 -5.21 -3.33 -5.32
CA VAL A 62 -4.82 -3.44 -6.72
C VAL A 62 -5.87 -2.77 -7.61
N GLY A 63 -5.48 -1.67 -8.25
CA GLY A 63 -6.35 -0.83 -9.08
C GLY A 63 -6.03 0.66 -8.94
N ASN A 64 -6.47 1.48 -9.88
CA ASN A 64 -6.38 2.93 -9.73
C ASN A 64 -7.24 3.36 -8.53
N SER A 65 -6.63 4.05 -7.57
CA SER A 65 -7.28 4.56 -6.36
C SER A 65 -7.96 3.49 -5.49
N ALA A 66 -7.58 2.22 -5.65
CA ALA A 66 -8.00 1.13 -4.78
C ALA A 66 -7.45 1.33 -3.35
N ARG A 67 -8.24 1.02 -2.32
CA ARG A 67 -7.87 1.22 -0.91
C ARG A 67 -8.18 -0.02 -0.08
N ALA A 68 -7.17 -0.65 0.49
CA ALA A 68 -7.30 -1.80 1.40
C ALA A 68 -6.88 -1.36 2.81
N HIS A 69 -7.84 -0.85 3.56
CA HIS A 69 -7.69 -0.30 4.90
C HIS A 69 -8.08 -1.29 6.00
N GLY A 70 -8.80 -2.37 5.67
CA GLY A 70 -8.98 -3.52 6.56
C GLY A 70 -7.70 -4.37 6.67
N GLY A 71 -7.37 -4.83 7.88
CA GLY A 71 -6.29 -5.82 8.08
C GLY A 71 -6.60 -7.11 7.32
N SER A 72 -5.62 -7.62 6.57
CA SER A 72 -5.79 -8.72 5.61
C SER A 72 -6.89 -8.50 4.55
N GLY A 73 -7.37 -7.26 4.38
CA GLY A 73 -8.40 -6.91 3.41
C GLY A 73 -7.85 -6.86 1.99
N VAL A 74 -8.71 -7.16 1.01
CA VAL A 74 -8.37 -7.13 -0.42
C VAL A 74 -9.32 -6.21 -1.17
N ALA A 75 -8.79 -5.12 -1.71
CA ALA A 75 -9.49 -4.22 -2.63
C ALA A 75 -8.93 -4.42 -4.04
N LEU A 76 -9.73 -5.03 -4.92
CA LEU A 76 -9.35 -5.36 -6.29
C LEU A 76 -10.31 -4.68 -7.28
N GLY A 77 -9.79 -3.73 -8.04
CA GLY A 77 -10.54 -2.93 -9.02
C GLY A 77 -10.35 -1.43 -8.80
N ASN A 78 -10.66 -0.63 -9.81
CA ASN A 78 -10.56 0.83 -9.70
C ASN A 78 -11.57 1.37 -8.68
N ASP A 79 -11.11 2.33 -7.86
CA ASP A 79 -11.92 3.03 -6.85
C ASP A 79 -12.56 2.12 -5.79
N THR A 80 -12.07 0.88 -5.65
CA THR A 80 -12.56 -0.08 -4.66
C THR A 80 -12.04 0.23 -3.26
N TYR A 81 -12.80 -0.18 -2.24
CA TYR A 81 -12.46 0.00 -0.83
C TYR A 81 -12.74 -1.28 -0.04
N ALA A 82 -11.79 -1.70 0.80
CA ALA A 82 -11.89 -2.86 1.69
C ALA A 82 -11.41 -2.54 3.11
#